data_AF-A0A7J3CTP7-F1
#
_entry.id   AF-A0A7J3CTP7-F1
#
_cell.length_a   1.000
_cell.length_b   1.000
_cell.length_c   1.000
_cell.angle_alpha   90.00
_cell.angle_beta   90.00
_cell.angle_gamma   90.00
#
_symmetry.space_group_name_H-M   'P 1'
#
loop_
_entity.id
_entity.type
_entity.pdbx_description
1 polymer ?
#
loop_
_entity_poly.entity_id
_entity_poly.type
_entity_poly.pdbx_seq_one_letter_code
_entity_poly.pdbx_strand_id
1 'polypeptide(L)'
;MDKIYFLSNAKKSIMNQYSAISQANKSNLTIISNKDFERYLLVEDSIFKDSKNVPIWTGTYIIFEEPNKKIGQEIIYLDYSTKKRYIFEPKIYAQDAIGQKNIAFVINHGFSNFDSKKACFELIQDGKDYIIKINDTSALKIVNIPLSSDWYLIDKELGIPTMKTAHSKNPNACYFFRDNKYCGLLSRTNVNPHTIYAFFRPSVLFRVLVKKDFSNSVNL
;
A
#
# COMPACT_ATOMS: atom_id res chain seq x y z
N MET A 1 2.42 -13.27 -18.12
CA MET A 1 2.46 -12.12 -17.19
C MET A 1 1.05 -11.55 -17.15
N ASP A 2 0.50 -11.31 -15.97
CA ASP A 2 -0.86 -10.77 -15.87
C ASP A 2 -0.95 -9.42 -16.60
N LYS A 3 -2.07 -9.18 -17.28
CA LYS A 3 -2.30 -7.91 -17.96
C LYS A 3 -2.54 -6.82 -16.91
N ILE A 4 -1.57 -5.92 -16.75
CA ILE A 4 -1.64 -4.75 -15.88
C ILE A 4 -2.15 -3.55 -16.68
N TYR A 5 -3.08 -2.80 -16.10
CA TYR A 5 -3.68 -1.61 -16.71
C TYR A 5 -4.15 -0.64 -15.62
N PHE A 6 -4.48 0.59 -16.00
CA PHE A 6 -5.01 1.57 -15.05
C PHE A 6 -6.46 1.23 -14.66
N LEU A 7 -6.79 1.37 -13.37
CA LEU A 7 -8.15 1.12 -12.84
C LEU A 7 -9.23 1.99 -13.51
N SER A 8 -8.82 3.10 -14.10
CA SER A 8 -9.69 3.93 -14.94
C SER A 8 -9.08 4.11 -16.31
N ASN A 9 -9.91 3.90 -17.34
CA ASN A 9 -9.55 4.04 -18.74
C ASN A 9 -9.31 5.51 -19.15
N ALA A 10 -9.71 6.48 -18.32
CA ALA A 10 -9.42 7.88 -18.59
C ALA A 10 -7.94 8.17 -18.29
N LYS A 11 -7.17 8.58 -19.31
CA LYS A 11 -5.72 8.86 -19.23
C LYS A 11 -5.30 9.84 -18.11
N LYS A 12 -6.24 10.58 -17.51
CA LYS A 12 -6.04 11.55 -16.41
C LYS A 12 -6.77 11.21 -15.11
N SER A 13 -7.36 10.03 -15.00
CA SER A 13 -8.11 9.65 -13.81
C SER A 13 -7.17 9.49 -12.62
N ILE A 14 -7.23 10.45 -11.71
CA ILE A 14 -6.61 10.41 -10.39
C ILE A 14 -7.69 10.17 -9.34
N MET A 15 -7.36 9.38 -8.32
CA MET A 15 -8.29 8.99 -7.26
C MET A 15 -7.57 8.94 -5.92
N ASN A 16 -8.33 9.09 -4.85
CA ASN A 16 -7.85 8.91 -3.48
C ASN A 16 -7.91 7.41 -3.08
N GLN A 17 -7.34 7.04 -1.94
CA GLN A 17 -7.28 5.63 -1.48
C GLN A 17 -8.64 4.98 -1.30
N TYR A 18 -9.60 5.71 -0.74
CA TYR A 18 -10.94 5.20 -0.56
C TYR A 18 -11.61 4.87 -1.90
N SER A 19 -11.60 5.81 -2.84
CA SER A 19 -12.19 5.62 -4.18
C SER A 19 -11.49 4.50 -4.95
N ALA A 20 -10.16 4.40 -4.85
CA ALA A 20 -9.40 3.34 -5.49
C ALA A 20 -9.77 1.94 -4.98
N ILE A 21 -9.74 1.74 -3.66
CA ILE A 21 -10.08 0.45 -3.03
C ILE A 21 -11.55 0.11 -3.31
N SER A 22 -12.46 1.06 -3.13
CA SER A 22 -13.88 0.85 -3.37
C SER A 22 -14.17 0.45 -4.81
N GLN A 23 -13.57 1.14 -5.79
CA GLN A 23 -13.76 0.84 -7.21
C GLN A 23 -13.12 -0.50 -7.60
N ALA A 24 -11.93 -0.80 -7.09
CA ALA A 24 -11.26 -2.08 -7.34
C ALA A 24 -12.06 -3.26 -6.79
N ASN A 25 -12.54 -3.17 -5.55
CA ASN A 25 -13.42 -4.16 -4.93
C ASN A 25 -14.71 -4.34 -5.72
N LYS A 26 -15.40 -3.25 -6.08
CA LYS A 26 -16.65 -3.29 -6.88
C LYS A 26 -16.45 -3.94 -8.25
N SER A 27 -15.27 -3.74 -8.84
CA SER A 27 -14.94 -4.25 -10.18
C SER A 27 -14.32 -5.65 -10.15
N ASN A 28 -14.14 -6.24 -8.97
CA ASN A 28 -13.42 -7.50 -8.77
C ASN A 28 -12.01 -7.48 -9.38
N LEU A 29 -11.27 -6.39 -9.14
CA LEU A 29 -9.92 -6.16 -9.66
C LEU A 29 -8.92 -6.04 -8.51
N THR A 30 -7.73 -6.61 -8.70
CA THR A 30 -6.66 -6.54 -7.71
C THR A 30 -5.76 -5.36 -8.02
N ILE A 31 -5.65 -4.41 -7.10
CA ILE A 31 -4.64 -3.36 -7.16
C ILE A 31 -3.27 -4.00 -6.97
N ILE A 32 -2.33 -3.70 -7.86
CA ILE A 32 -1.02 -4.35 -7.85
C ILE A 32 -0.25 -4.05 -6.55
N SER A 33 0.40 -5.04 -5.98
CA SER A 33 1.27 -4.86 -4.81
C SER A 33 2.52 -4.05 -5.15
N ASN A 34 3.25 -3.56 -4.13
CA ASN A 34 4.58 -2.96 -4.33
C ASN A 34 5.51 -3.87 -5.13
N LYS A 35 5.51 -5.16 -4.81
CA LYS A 35 6.32 -6.17 -5.51
C LYS A 35 5.94 -6.33 -6.97
N ASP A 36 4.64 -6.39 -7.27
CA ASP A 36 4.16 -6.51 -8.65
C ASP A 36 4.48 -5.25 -9.44
N PHE A 37 4.31 -4.08 -8.82
CA PHE A 37 4.67 -2.81 -9.41
C PHE A 37 6.16 -2.72 -9.70
N GLU A 38 7.01 -3.10 -8.75
CA GLU A 38 8.45 -3.13 -8.94
C GLU A 38 8.89 -4.01 -10.12
N ARG A 39 8.31 -5.20 -10.26
CA ARG A 39 8.56 -6.07 -11.42
C ARG A 39 8.08 -5.42 -12.72
N TYR A 40 6.92 -4.78 -12.70
CA TYR A 40 6.36 -4.11 -13.86
C TYR A 40 7.24 -2.93 -14.32
N LEU A 41 7.77 -2.14 -13.39
CA LEU A 41 8.67 -1.03 -13.68
C LEU A 41 9.97 -1.46 -14.37
N LEU A 42 10.43 -2.70 -14.16
CA LEU A 42 11.65 -3.22 -14.82
C LEU A 42 11.41 -3.64 -16.27
N VAL A 43 10.15 -3.80 -16.69
CA VAL A 43 9.79 -4.35 -18.00
C VAL A 43 9.16 -3.28 -18.90
N GLU A 44 8.43 -2.33 -18.33
CA GLU A 44 7.62 -1.35 -19.06
C GLU A 44 8.00 0.11 -18.71
N ASP A 45 9.01 0.64 -19.40
CA ASP A 45 9.45 2.04 -19.28
C ASP A 45 8.38 3.07 -19.72
N SER A 46 7.36 2.62 -20.45
CA SER A 46 6.34 3.47 -21.06
C SER A 46 5.49 4.22 -20.03
N ILE A 47 5.19 3.59 -18.88
CA ILE A 47 4.40 4.23 -17.82
C ILE A 47 5.12 5.44 -17.21
N PHE A 48 6.45 5.41 -17.09
CA PHE A 48 7.22 6.54 -16.56
C PHE A 48 7.15 7.78 -17.44
N LYS A 49 7.04 7.60 -18.77
CA LYS A 49 6.90 8.72 -19.69
C LYS A 49 5.57 9.44 -19.49
N ASP A 50 4.52 8.69 -19.15
CA ASP A 50 3.16 9.18 -18.94
C ASP A 50 2.86 9.60 -17.49
N SER A 51 3.66 9.17 -16.51
CA SER A 51 3.45 9.42 -15.07
C SER A 51 4.32 10.53 -14.48
N LYS A 52 5.10 11.26 -15.30
CA LYS A 52 6.07 12.29 -14.84
C LYS A 52 5.50 13.33 -13.85
N ASN A 53 4.18 13.52 -13.82
CA ASN A 53 3.52 14.54 -13.00
C ASN A 53 2.47 13.98 -12.01
N VAL A 54 2.25 12.67 -11.95
CA VAL A 54 1.19 12.09 -11.11
C VAL A 54 1.68 10.84 -10.40
N PRO A 55 1.59 10.78 -9.06
CA PRO A 55 2.02 9.60 -8.32
C PRO A 55 1.19 8.36 -8.68
N ILE A 56 1.82 7.19 -8.59
CA ILE A 56 1.15 5.90 -8.72
C ILE A 56 1.09 5.27 -7.34
N TRP A 57 -0.11 4.94 -6.89
CA TRP A 57 -0.30 4.18 -5.66
C TRP A 57 -0.38 2.70 -5.95
N THR A 58 0.20 1.91 -5.06
CA THR A 58 0.17 0.45 -5.07
C THR A 58 -0.84 -0.03 -4.04
N GLY A 59 -1.38 -1.23 -4.24
CA GLY A 59 -2.35 -1.85 -3.35
C GLY A 59 -1.75 -2.28 -2.00
N THR A 60 -0.47 -2.01 -1.73
CA THR A 60 0.15 -2.30 -0.44
C THR A 60 -0.22 -1.22 0.56
N TYR A 61 -1.06 -1.56 1.52
CA TYR A 61 -1.49 -0.69 2.61
C TYR A 61 -0.61 -0.92 3.84
N ILE A 62 -0.02 0.15 4.39
CA ILE A 62 0.87 0.11 5.56
C ILE A 62 0.24 0.94 6.67
N ILE A 63 0.04 0.29 7.82
CA ILE A 63 -0.55 0.85 9.02
C ILE A 63 0.53 0.88 10.09
N PHE A 64 1.02 2.06 10.38
CA PHE A 64 2.02 2.34 11.40
C PHE A 64 1.58 3.52 12.28
N GLU A 65 1.72 3.44 13.60
CA GLU A 65 1.37 4.54 14.50
C GLU A 65 2.37 5.71 14.38
N GLU A 66 3.50 5.65 15.09
CA GLU A 66 4.57 6.64 15.10
C GLU A 66 5.88 5.98 15.57
N PRO A 67 7.06 6.55 15.25
CA PRO A 67 8.34 6.03 15.73
C PRO A 67 8.40 5.96 17.25
N ASN A 68 8.82 4.81 17.78
CA ASN A 68 8.99 4.51 19.20
C ASN A 68 7.72 4.61 20.06
N LYS A 69 6.55 4.85 19.44
CA LYS A 69 5.25 4.84 20.11
C LYS A 69 4.77 3.40 20.27
N LYS A 70 4.21 3.11 21.44
CA LYS A 70 3.59 1.81 21.71
C LYS A 70 2.28 1.71 20.93
N ILE A 71 2.04 0.57 20.31
CA ILE A 71 0.76 0.28 19.64
C ILE A 71 -0.35 0.25 20.70
N GLY A 72 -1.40 1.05 20.46
CA GLY A 72 -2.59 1.11 21.30
C GLY A 72 -3.65 0.09 20.92
N GLN A 73 -4.84 0.25 21.50
CA GLN A 73 -6.04 -0.54 21.13
C GLN A 73 -6.56 -0.18 19.74
N GLU A 74 -6.25 1.04 19.29
CA GLU A 74 -6.56 1.59 17.97
C GLU A 74 -5.36 2.40 17.46
N ILE A 75 -5.25 2.49 16.14
CA ILE A 75 -4.33 3.35 15.41
C ILE A 75 -5.18 4.29 14.55
N ILE A 76 -5.03 5.60 14.76
CA ILE A 76 -5.85 6.61 14.11
C ILE A 76 -4.98 7.53 13.25
N TYR A 77 -5.28 7.56 11.95
CA TYR A 77 -4.75 8.57 11.02
C TYR A 77 -5.75 9.69 10.82
N LEU A 78 -5.35 10.92 11.11
CA LEU A 78 -6.08 12.09 10.70
C LEU A 78 -5.53 12.59 9.35
N ASP A 79 -6.39 12.57 8.33
CA ASP A 79 -6.11 13.27 7.09
C ASP A 79 -6.40 14.76 7.28
N TYR A 80 -5.35 15.56 7.43
CA TYR A 80 -5.50 16.99 7.73
C TYR A 80 -6.19 17.80 6.62
N SER A 81 -6.18 17.32 5.37
CA SER A 81 -6.80 18.01 4.25
C SER A 81 -8.33 17.83 4.25
N THR A 82 -8.80 16.63 4.55
CA THR A 82 -10.22 16.28 4.53
C THR A 82 -10.86 16.25 5.92
N LYS A 83 -10.05 16.31 6.98
CA LYS A 83 -10.42 16.15 8.40
C LYS A 83 -11.05 14.80 8.75
N LYS A 84 -10.86 13.79 7.89
CA LYS A 84 -11.38 12.43 8.06
C LYS A 84 -10.38 11.58 8.83
N ARG A 85 -10.88 10.73 9.72
CA ARG A 85 -10.05 9.75 10.44
C ARG A 85 -10.09 8.40 9.73
N TYR A 86 -8.97 7.70 9.73
CA TYR A 86 -8.85 6.31 9.31
C TYR A 86 -8.43 5.50 10.51
N ILE A 87 -9.26 4.54 10.90
CA ILE A 87 -9.17 3.84 12.17
C ILE A 87 -8.85 2.37 11.88
N PHE A 88 -7.77 1.89 12.47
CA PHE A 88 -7.43 0.47 12.51
C PHE A 88 -7.43 0.00 13.96
N GLU A 89 -7.94 -1.21 14.22
CA GLU A 89 -8.13 -1.72 15.58
C GLU A 89 -7.24 -2.95 15.83
N PRO A 90 -5.97 -2.78 16.27
CA PRO A 90 -5.09 -3.90 16.64
C PRO A 90 -5.71 -4.88 17.63
N LYS A 91 -6.58 -4.41 18.54
CA LYS A 91 -7.30 -5.26 19.49
C LYS A 91 -8.16 -6.34 18.83
N ILE A 92 -8.60 -6.13 17.59
CA ILE A 92 -9.43 -7.07 16.83
C ILE A 92 -8.53 -8.01 16.01
N TYR A 93 -7.49 -7.46 15.38
CA TYR A 93 -6.75 -8.17 14.34
C TYR A 93 -5.41 -8.74 14.78
N ALA A 94 -4.82 -8.23 15.87
CA ALA A 94 -3.47 -8.54 16.30
C ALA A 94 -3.24 -8.13 17.78
N GLN A 95 -3.94 -8.78 18.71
CA GLN A 95 -3.89 -8.42 20.13
C GLN A 95 -2.46 -8.47 20.71
N ASP A 96 -1.65 -9.45 20.29
CA ASP A 96 -0.27 -9.62 20.74
C ASP A 96 0.67 -8.48 20.31
N ALA A 97 0.25 -7.67 19.33
CA ALA A 97 0.99 -6.50 18.87
C ALA A 97 0.83 -5.28 19.80
N ILE A 98 -0.20 -5.27 20.67
CA ILE A 98 -0.47 -4.16 21.57
C ILE A 98 0.69 -3.99 22.55
N GLY A 99 1.13 -2.74 22.73
CA GLY A 99 2.27 -2.40 23.58
C GLY A 99 3.63 -2.54 22.91
N GLN A 100 3.73 -3.24 21.77
CA GLN A 100 4.96 -3.28 20.97
C GLN A 100 5.25 -1.91 20.35
N LYS A 101 6.49 -1.70 19.91
CA LYS A 101 6.95 -0.46 19.27
C LYS A 101 7.54 -0.78 17.90
N ASN A 102 7.55 0.20 17.01
CA ASN A 102 8.30 0.13 15.73
C ASN A 102 7.85 -0.98 14.76
N ILE A 103 6.63 -1.46 14.94
CA ILE A 103 5.99 -2.42 14.05
C ILE A 103 4.93 -1.74 13.19
N ALA A 104 4.77 -2.24 11.96
CA ALA A 104 3.71 -1.85 11.04
C ALA A 104 2.87 -3.09 10.69
N PHE A 105 1.58 -2.87 10.45
CA PHE A 105 0.69 -3.84 9.84
C PHE A 105 0.65 -3.57 8.34
N VAL A 106 0.88 -4.60 7.55
CA VAL A 106 0.98 -4.49 6.09
C VAL A 106 0.01 -5.46 5.48
N ILE A 107 -0.77 -4.99 4.52
CA ILE A 107 -1.71 -5.82 3.77
C ILE A 107 -1.71 -5.40 2.31
N ASN A 108 -1.64 -6.37 1.42
CA ASN A 108 -1.82 -6.13 -0.02
C ASN A 108 -3.31 -6.22 -0.35
N HIS A 109 -3.77 -5.30 -1.18
CA HIS A 109 -5.08 -5.37 -1.81
C HIS A 109 -5.17 -6.62 -2.67
N GLY A 110 -6.35 -7.21 -2.68
CA GLY A 110 -6.66 -8.45 -3.40
C GLY A 110 -7.92 -9.05 -2.80
N PHE A 111 -8.14 -10.33 -3.09
CA PHE A 111 -9.29 -11.08 -2.62
C PHE A 111 -8.84 -12.22 -1.71
N SER A 112 -9.70 -12.58 -0.78
CA SER A 112 -9.40 -13.57 0.25
C SER A 112 -9.07 -14.92 -0.37
N ASN A 113 -8.14 -15.62 0.26
CA ASN A 113 -7.82 -17.00 -0.13
C ASN A 113 -8.96 -17.98 0.16
N PHE A 114 -9.90 -17.59 1.03
CA PHE A 114 -11.04 -18.41 1.43
C PHE A 114 -12.32 -18.09 0.64
N ASP A 115 -12.44 -16.86 0.14
CA ASP A 115 -13.55 -16.41 -0.69
C ASP A 115 -13.06 -15.37 -1.69
N SER A 116 -12.92 -15.79 -2.96
CA SER A 116 -12.42 -14.95 -4.04
C SER A 116 -13.34 -13.78 -4.41
N LYS A 117 -14.57 -13.74 -3.89
CA LYS A 117 -15.50 -12.61 -4.05
C LYS A 117 -15.36 -11.57 -2.93
N LYS A 118 -14.64 -11.90 -1.87
CA LYS A 118 -14.46 -11.04 -0.70
C LYS A 118 -13.07 -10.41 -0.73
N ALA A 119 -13.00 -9.09 -0.79
CA ALA A 119 -11.71 -8.38 -0.72
C ALA A 119 -11.00 -8.68 0.61
N CYS A 120 -9.67 -8.78 0.60
CA CYS A 120 -8.86 -9.02 1.81
C CYS A 120 -9.09 -7.95 2.88
N PHE A 121 -9.32 -6.71 2.46
CA PHE A 121 -9.71 -5.62 3.32
C PHE A 121 -10.57 -4.58 2.60
N GLU A 122 -11.25 -3.76 3.39
CA GLU A 122 -12.13 -2.70 2.94
C GLU A 122 -11.94 -1.45 3.81
N LEU A 123 -12.23 -0.29 3.23
CA LEU A 123 -12.42 0.95 3.96
C LEU A 123 -13.91 1.21 4.10
N ILE A 124 -14.47 0.98 5.29
CA ILE A 124 -15.88 1.18 5.58
C ILE A 124 -16.07 2.61 6.05
N GLN A 125 -16.98 3.35 5.42
CA GLN A 125 -17.32 4.68 5.90
C GLN A 125 -18.24 4.58 7.12
N ASP A 126 -17.84 5.21 8.22
CA ASP A 126 -18.62 5.35 9.45
C ASP A 126 -18.79 6.83 9.78
N GLY A 127 -19.96 7.37 9.44
CA GLY A 127 -20.20 8.82 9.45
C GLY A 127 -19.19 9.57 8.57
N LYS A 128 -18.35 10.39 9.19
CA LYS A 128 -17.30 11.17 8.51
C LYS A 128 -15.95 10.44 8.41
N ASP A 129 -15.78 9.36 9.17
CA ASP A 129 -14.53 8.64 9.32
C ASP A 129 -14.56 7.33 8.51
N TYR A 130 -13.42 6.65 8.45
CA TYR A 130 -13.26 5.35 7.82
C TYR A 130 -12.69 4.33 8.79
N ILE A 131 -13.25 3.13 8.78
CA ILE A 131 -12.77 1.97 9.50
C ILE A 131 -12.06 1.06 8.49
N ILE A 132 -10.82 0.70 8.79
CA ILE A 132 -10.04 -0.28 8.01
C ILE A 132 -10.46 -1.67 8.50
N LYS A 133 -11.36 -2.32 7.75
CA LYS A 133 -11.83 -3.68 8.07
C LYS A 133 -10.99 -4.71 7.35
N ILE A 134 -10.34 -5.58 8.09
CA ILE A 134 -9.64 -6.75 7.54
C ILE A 134 -10.64 -7.92 7.48
N ASN A 135 -10.87 -8.42 6.27
CA ASN A 135 -11.78 -9.52 5.99
C ASN A 135 -11.07 -10.88 5.96
N ASP A 136 -9.76 -10.88 5.70
CA ASP A 136 -8.86 -12.03 5.71
C ASP A 136 -7.63 -11.69 6.55
N THR A 137 -7.61 -12.12 7.80
CA THR A 137 -6.51 -11.83 8.73
C THR A 137 -5.21 -12.56 8.36
N SER A 138 -5.27 -13.63 7.56
CA SER A 138 -4.06 -14.33 7.09
C SER A 138 -3.24 -13.49 6.10
N ALA A 139 -3.89 -12.53 5.44
CA ALA A 139 -3.26 -11.56 4.54
C ALA A 139 -2.58 -10.40 5.30
N LEU A 140 -2.89 -10.19 6.58
CA LEU A 140 -2.28 -9.16 7.41
C LEU A 140 -0.91 -9.62 7.90
N LYS A 141 0.14 -8.87 7.57
CA LYS A 141 1.51 -9.12 8.04
C LYS A 141 1.89 -8.08 9.08
N ILE A 142 2.61 -8.51 10.11
CA ILE A 142 3.19 -7.63 11.12
C ILE A 142 4.70 -7.63 10.90
N VAL A 143 5.27 -6.45 10.66
CA VAL A 143 6.69 -6.30 10.29
C VAL A 143 7.35 -5.19 11.08
N ASN A 144 8.65 -5.31 11.33
CA ASN A 144 9.45 -4.18 11.79
C ASN A 144 9.71 -3.23 10.62
N ILE A 145 9.59 -1.93 10.85
CA ILE A 145 9.79 -0.91 9.80
C ILE A 145 10.90 0.07 10.21
N PRO A 146 11.76 0.53 9.27
CA PRO A 146 12.83 1.48 9.61
C PRO A 146 12.33 2.79 10.21
N LEU A 147 13.15 3.42 11.06
CA LEU A 147 12.79 4.66 11.76
C LEU A 147 13.27 5.93 11.08
N SER A 148 14.22 5.82 10.15
CA SER A 148 14.81 6.92 9.41
C SER A 148 14.58 6.75 7.92
N SER A 149 14.58 7.87 7.19
CA SER A 149 14.59 7.84 5.74
C SER A 149 15.99 7.48 5.24
N ASP A 150 16.14 6.35 4.54
CA ASP A 150 17.41 5.86 4.01
C ASP A 150 17.17 4.73 2.98
N TRP A 151 18.25 4.19 2.42
CA TRP A 151 18.25 3.02 1.56
C TRP A 151 18.25 1.72 2.36
N TYR A 152 17.29 0.85 2.05
CA TYR A 152 17.12 -0.45 2.72
C TYR A 152 16.94 -1.58 1.71
N LEU A 153 17.33 -2.79 2.10
CA LEU A 153 16.93 -4.00 1.38
C LEU A 153 15.42 -4.17 1.40
N ILE A 154 14.86 -4.69 0.33
CA ILE A 154 13.43 -4.87 0.14
C ILE A 154 12.99 -6.27 0.56
N ASP A 155 11.84 -6.36 1.23
CA ASP A 155 11.17 -7.61 1.55
C ASP A 155 10.69 -8.30 0.26
N LYS A 156 11.06 -9.56 0.07
CA LYS A 156 10.79 -10.31 -1.17
C LYS A 156 9.32 -10.64 -1.37
N GLU A 157 8.51 -10.63 -0.32
CA GLU A 157 7.07 -10.91 -0.39
C GLU A 157 6.27 -9.63 -0.58
N LEU A 158 6.55 -8.62 0.24
CA LEU A 158 5.75 -7.41 0.37
C LEU A 158 6.24 -6.25 -0.48
N GLY A 159 7.49 -6.26 -0.94
CA GLY A 159 8.06 -5.13 -1.68
C GLY A 159 8.20 -3.87 -0.82
N ILE A 160 8.42 -4.02 0.49
CA ILE A 160 8.61 -2.90 1.45
C ILE A 160 10.03 -2.90 2.02
N PRO A 161 10.52 -1.78 2.56
CA PRO A 161 11.83 -1.71 3.23
C PRO A 161 11.92 -2.65 4.44
N THR A 162 13.03 -3.38 4.56
CA THR A 162 13.40 -4.14 5.75
C THR A 162 14.24 -3.30 6.70
N MET A 163 14.56 -3.81 7.90
CA MET A 163 15.48 -3.15 8.85
C MET A 163 16.95 -3.15 8.39
N LYS A 164 17.31 -3.83 7.30
CA LYS A 164 18.69 -3.94 6.82
C LYS A 164 18.98 -2.79 5.86
N THR A 165 19.88 -1.89 6.26
CA THR A 165 20.36 -0.80 5.38
C THR A 165 21.10 -1.38 4.17
N ALA A 166 21.09 -0.62 3.07
CA ALA A 166 21.77 -0.97 1.84
C ALA A 166 22.30 0.28 1.15
N HIS A 167 23.27 0.13 0.26
CA HIS A 167 23.71 1.24 -0.58
C HIS A 167 22.70 1.46 -1.72
N SER A 168 22.52 2.71 -2.13
CA SER A 168 21.73 3.11 -3.33
C SER A 168 22.11 2.44 -4.65
N LYS A 169 23.27 1.78 -4.73
CA LYS A 169 23.74 1.03 -5.91
C LYS A 169 23.32 -0.44 -5.88
N ASN A 170 22.74 -0.91 -4.78
CA ASN A 170 22.27 -2.29 -4.68
C ASN A 170 20.95 -2.43 -5.47
N PRO A 171 20.85 -3.35 -6.45
CA PRO A 171 19.65 -3.52 -7.27
C PRO A 171 18.42 -4.02 -6.49
N ASN A 172 18.61 -4.49 -5.26
CA ASN A 172 17.55 -4.95 -4.36
C ASN A 172 17.24 -3.94 -3.23
N ALA A 173 17.77 -2.72 -3.33
CA ALA A 173 17.49 -1.65 -2.38
C ALA A 173 16.42 -0.68 -2.90
N CYS A 174 15.66 -0.11 -1.98
CA CYS A 174 14.78 1.03 -2.24
C CYS A 174 15.08 2.14 -1.24
N TYR A 175 14.81 3.38 -1.63
CA TYR A 175 14.80 4.48 -0.67
C TYR A 175 13.46 4.49 0.07
N PHE A 176 13.54 4.39 1.38
CA PHE A 176 12.42 4.56 2.28
C PHE A 176 12.31 6.03 2.68
N PHE A 177 11.16 6.63 2.43
CA PHE A 177 10.83 7.95 2.93
C PHE A 177 9.88 7.83 4.11
N ARG A 178 10.17 8.58 5.16
CA ARG A 178 9.32 8.66 6.35
C ARG A 178 9.08 10.12 6.73
N ASP A 179 7.82 10.40 7.06
CA ASP A 179 7.36 11.62 7.73
C ASP A 179 6.48 11.19 8.90
N ASN A 180 6.99 11.21 10.14
CA ASN A 180 6.32 10.83 11.39
C ASN A 180 5.31 9.64 11.28
N LYS A 181 4.07 9.92 10.85
CA LYS A 181 2.95 8.96 10.71
C LYS A 181 2.85 8.26 9.35
N TYR A 182 3.54 8.77 8.35
CA TYR A 182 3.50 8.31 6.96
C TYR A 182 4.83 7.68 6.58
N CYS A 183 4.76 6.53 5.94
CA CYS A 183 5.91 5.74 5.53
C CYS A 183 5.71 5.38 4.06
N GLY A 184 6.65 5.70 3.17
CA GLY A 184 6.49 5.53 1.73
C GLY A 184 7.75 5.02 1.04
N LEU A 185 7.57 4.33 -0.09
CA LEU A 185 8.69 3.86 -0.92
C LEU A 185 8.92 4.87 -2.05
N LEU A 186 10.15 5.39 -2.16
CA LEU A 186 10.57 6.34 -3.19
C LEU A 186 11.71 5.75 -4.04
N SER A 187 11.38 5.07 -5.14
CA SER A 187 12.33 4.70 -6.21
C SER A 187 13.52 3.77 -5.85
N ARG A 188 14.07 3.13 -6.89
CA ARG A 188 15.31 2.33 -6.92
C ARG A 188 16.51 3.11 -7.46
N THR A 189 16.31 4.35 -7.92
CA THR A 189 17.36 5.13 -8.58
C THR A 189 17.45 6.54 -8.01
N ASN A 190 18.64 7.15 -8.08
CA ASN A 190 18.88 8.57 -7.77
C ASN A 190 18.13 9.52 -8.72
N VAL A 191 17.34 8.99 -9.67
CA VAL A 191 16.72 9.75 -10.73
C VAL A 191 15.29 10.10 -10.32
N ASN A 192 15.18 11.32 -9.80
CA ASN A 192 13.96 12.10 -9.66
C ASN A 192 12.97 11.60 -8.59
N PRO A 193 13.05 12.13 -7.35
CA PRO A 193 12.17 11.75 -6.23
C PRO A 193 10.68 12.02 -6.48
N HIS A 194 10.35 12.72 -7.56
CA HIS A 194 8.99 13.14 -7.92
C HIS A 194 8.12 12.07 -8.60
N THR A 195 8.67 10.90 -8.96
CA THR A 195 8.03 10.06 -9.98
C THR A 195 7.35 8.79 -9.47
N ILE A 196 7.65 8.32 -8.24
CA ILE A 196 7.00 7.14 -7.67
C ILE A 196 6.81 7.37 -6.18
N TYR A 197 5.60 7.72 -5.79
CA TYR A 197 5.22 7.88 -4.40
C TYR A 197 4.21 6.79 -4.04
N ALA A 198 4.64 5.80 -3.24
CA ALA A 198 3.71 5.20 -2.29
C ALA A 198 3.59 6.18 -1.11
N PHE A 199 2.95 7.33 -1.31
CA PHE A 199 2.73 8.30 -0.24
C PHE A 199 1.34 8.07 0.34
N PHE A 200 1.30 7.70 1.62
CA PHE A 200 0.12 7.09 2.25
C PHE A 200 -0.89 8.08 2.80
N ARG A 201 -0.83 9.36 2.40
CA ARG A 201 -1.86 10.31 2.78
C ARG A 201 -3.15 9.96 2.03
N PRO A 202 -4.25 9.60 2.71
CA PRO A 202 -5.43 9.06 2.04
C PRO A 202 -6.06 10.02 1.02
N SER A 203 -5.93 11.33 1.22
CA SER A 203 -6.36 12.41 0.32
C SER A 203 -5.52 12.62 -0.92
N VAL A 204 -4.29 12.10 -0.97
CA VAL A 204 -3.45 12.30 -2.15
C VAL A 204 -4.08 11.60 -3.34
N LEU A 205 -4.13 12.32 -4.45
CA LEU A 205 -4.69 11.82 -5.69
C LEU A 205 -3.59 11.15 -6.50
N PHE A 206 -3.85 9.94 -6.95
CA PHE A 206 -2.89 9.12 -7.66
C PHE A 206 -3.56 8.33 -8.78
N ARG A 207 -2.72 7.82 -9.69
CA ARG A 207 -3.11 6.75 -10.61
C ARG A 207 -2.99 5.40 -9.92
N VAL A 208 -3.82 4.46 -10.33
CA VAL A 208 -3.88 3.12 -9.75
C VAL A 208 -3.75 2.11 -10.85
N LEU A 209 -2.82 1.17 -10.69
CA LEU A 209 -2.66 0.03 -11.56
C LEU A 209 -3.32 -1.19 -10.95
N VAL A 210 -4.02 -1.93 -11.78
CA VAL A 210 -4.74 -3.14 -11.40
C VAL A 210 -4.42 -4.27 -12.35
N LYS A 211 -4.67 -5.48 -11.87
CA LYS A 211 -4.67 -6.72 -12.65
C LYS A 211 -5.99 -7.45 -12.42
N LYS A 212 -6.35 -8.28 -13.39
CA LYS A 212 -7.46 -9.23 -13.24
C LYS A 212 -6.86 -10.57 -12.83
N ASP A 213 -7.28 -11.11 -11.69
CA ASP A 213 -6.84 -12.44 -11.27
C ASP A 213 -7.59 -13.48 -12.12
N PHE A 214 -6.89 -14.05 -13.12
CA PHE A 214 -7.42 -15.12 -13.98
C PHE A 214 -7.35 -16.49 -13.32
N SER A 215 -6.69 -16.62 -12.16
CA SER A 215 -6.54 -17.86 -11.41
C SER A 215 -7.84 -18.39 -10.79
N ASN A 216 -8.92 -17.61 -10.80
CA ASN A 216 -10.22 -18.00 -10.25
C ASN A 216 -11.30 -18.30 -11.30
N SER A 217 -10.96 -18.37 -12.59
CA SER A 217 -11.85 -18.91 -13.64
C SER A 217 -11.61 -20.40 -13.84
N VAL A 218 -11.64 -21.18 -12.76
CA VAL A 218 -11.68 -22.64 -12.83
C VAL A 218 -13.16 -23.06 -12.79
N ASN A 219 -13.66 -23.43 -13.97
CA ASN A 219 -14.80 -24.29 -14.29
C ASN A 219 -16.09 -24.12 -13.47
N LEU A 220 -17.05 -23.39 -14.06
CA LEU A 220 -18.47 -23.77 -14.01
C LEU A 220 -18.78 -24.59 -15.26
#